data_AF-A0A2H9RN66-F1
#
_entry.id   AF-A0A2H9RN66-F1
#
_cell.length_a   1.000
_cell.length_b   1.000
_cell.length_c   1.000
_cell.angle_alpha   90.00
_cell.angle_beta   90.00
_cell.angle_gamma   90.00
#
_symmetry.space_group_name_H-M   'P 1'
#
loop_
_entity.id
_entity.type
_entity.pdbx_description
1 polymer ?
#
loop_
_entity_poly.entity_id
_entity_poly.type
_entity_poly.pdbx_seq_one_letter_code
_entity_poly.pdbx_strand_id
1 'polypeptide(L)'
;MNDSLFKISKFDSLFNEKEIELKNALREEKISEIKVAELKKEIEVYLKSILELKEKVKKLEEINKKLDYITRLENWLNKKFVPVINFLEKNVMASLKGEFSRLFSNWFQTLVSDNFVVRLTDDFTPIIEQQDYELDYAYLSGGERTAIALAYRLALNQVINSLMSKIKTRELVILDEPTDGFSDQQLDKMRGVLEQLKVKQLIIVSHEQKIESFVEKVIRFKKNYGISEKE
;
A
#
# COMPACT_ATOMS: atom_id res chain seq x y z
N MET A 1 75.29 -79.20 -53.35
CA MET A 1 73.82 -79.10 -53.40
C MET A 1 73.17 -78.80 -52.05
N ASN A 2 73.80 -79.07 -50.89
CA ASN A 2 73.15 -78.89 -49.57
C ASN A 2 73.23 -77.47 -48.94
N ASP A 3 74.17 -76.61 -49.31
CA ASP A 3 74.28 -75.25 -48.71
C ASP A 3 73.25 -74.24 -49.23
N SER A 4 72.69 -74.47 -50.44
CA SER A 4 71.69 -73.57 -51.02
C SER A 4 70.30 -73.80 -50.45
N LEU A 5 69.98 -75.05 -50.07
CA LEU A 5 68.71 -75.43 -49.43
C LEU A 5 68.61 -74.92 -47.98
N PHE A 6 69.73 -74.93 -47.24
CA PHE A 6 69.81 -74.38 -45.87
C PHE A 6 69.67 -72.85 -45.82
N LYS A 7 70.11 -72.14 -46.86
CA LYS A 7 69.87 -70.68 -46.99
C LYS A 7 68.40 -70.38 -47.25
N ILE A 8 67.74 -71.14 -48.12
CA ILE A 8 66.32 -70.94 -48.47
C ILE A 8 65.41 -71.20 -47.25
N SER A 9 65.63 -72.27 -46.48
CA SER A 9 64.81 -72.53 -45.28
C SER A 9 64.97 -71.47 -44.19
N LYS A 10 66.15 -70.83 -44.10
CA LYS A 10 66.40 -69.70 -43.19
C LYS A 10 65.65 -68.44 -43.63
N PHE A 11 65.55 -68.18 -44.93
CA PHE A 11 64.76 -67.07 -45.47
C PHE A 11 63.25 -67.33 -45.36
N ASP A 12 62.78 -68.57 -45.51
CA ASP A 12 61.37 -68.93 -45.30
C ASP A 12 60.95 -68.79 -43.83
N SER A 13 61.82 -69.20 -42.89
CA SER A 13 61.59 -68.99 -41.46
C SER A 13 61.52 -67.51 -41.11
N LEU A 14 62.42 -66.69 -41.66
CA LEU A 14 62.45 -65.24 -41.43
C LEU A 14 61.23 -64.55 -42.08
N PHE A 15 60.79 -65.03 -43.25
CA PHE A 15 59.60 -64.55 -43.93
C PHE A 15 58.34 -64.84 -43.10
N ASN A 16 58.19 -66.07 -42.59
CA ASN A 16 57.07 -66.43 -41.73
C ASN A 16 57.06 -65.65 -40.41
N GLU A 17 58.24 -65.42 -39.80
CA GLU A 17 58.38 -64.60 -38.60
C GLU A 17 57.93 -63.16 -38.86
N LYS A 18 58.38 -62.56 -39.97
CA LYS A 18 57.96 -61.21 -40.37
C LYS A 18 56.47 -61.13 -40.76
N GLU A 19 55.90 -62.18 -41.33
CA GLU A 19 54.46 -62.25 -41.62
C GLU A 19 53.62 -62.31 -40.34
N ILE A 20 54.09 -63.04 -39.32
CA ILE A 20 53.45 -63.10 -38.00
C ILE A 20 53.56 -61.75 -37.28
N GLU A 21 54.74 -61.12 -37.30
CA GLU A 21 54.92 -59.76 -36.76
C GLU A 21 54.00 -58.76 -37.45
N LEU A 22 53.90 -58.79 -38.79
CA LEU A 22 53.01 -57.92 -39.55
C LEU A 22 51.53 -58.17 -39.19
N LYS A 23 51.10 -59.43 -39.06
CA LYS A 23 49.73 -59.77 -38.64
C LYS A 23 49.43 -59.30 -37.22
N ASN A 24 50.39 -59.37 -36.30
CA ASN A 24 50.24 -58.88 -34.93
C ASN A 24 50.19 -57.35 -34.90
N ALA A 25 51.06 -56.66 -35.63
CA ALA A 25 51.04 -55.21 -35.76
C ALA A 25 49.71 -54.70 -36.35
N LEU A 26 49.18 -55.35 -37.39
CA LEU A 26 47.87 -55.02 -37.98
C LEU A 26 46.70 -55.24 -37.00
N ARG A 27 46.79 -56.25 -36.11
CA ARG A 27 45.79 -56.47 -35.05
C ARG A 27 45.86 -55.39 -33.99
N GLU A 28 47.06 -55.01 -33.56
CA GLU A 28 47.26 -53.93 -32.60
C GLU A 28 46.80 -52.58 -33.14
N GLU A 29 47.07 -52.30 -34.42
CA GLU A 29 46.58 -51.11 -35.14
C GLU A 29 45.05 -51.07 -35.11
N LYS A 30 44.39 -52.16 -35.51
CA LYS A 30 42.92 -52.24 -35.53
C LYS A 30 42.29 -52.10 -34.14
N ILE A 31 42.91 -52.68 -33.10
CA ILE A 31 42.46 -52.51 -31.71
C ILE A 31 42.62 -51.05 -31.28
N SER A 32 43.69 -50.40 -31.70
CA SER A 32 43.96 -48.99 -31.39
C SER A 32 42.98 -48.06 -32.11
N GLU A 33 42.63 -48.36 -33.36
CA GLU A 33 41.59 -47.63 -34.11
C GLU A 33 40.22 -47.71 -33.44
N ILE A 34 39.82 -48.91 -32.96
CA ILE A 34 38.54 -49.09 -32.24
C ILE A 34 38.53 -48.28 -30.95
N LYS A 35 39.62 -48.32 -30.16
CA LYS A 35 39.76 -47.50 -28.94
C LYS A 35 39.69 -46.01 -29.24
N VAL A 36 40.31 -45.56 -30.33
CA VAL A 36 40.24 -44.15 -30.75
C VAL A 36 38.81 -43.75 -31.12
N ALA A 37 38.07 -44.62 -31.82
CA ALA A 37 36.67 -44.35 -32.17
C ALA A 37 35.75 -44.30 -30.93
N GLU A 38 35.97 -45.19 -29.96
CA GLU A 38 35.23 -45.24 -28.69
C GLU A 38 35.49 -43.97 -27.86
N LEU A 39 36.77 -43.62 -27.65
CA LEU A 39 37.17 -42.41 -26.94
C LEU A 39 36.62 -41.14 -27.61
N LYS A 40 36.59 -41.07 -28.94
CA LYS A 40 35.99 -39.93 -29.66
C LYS A 40 34.51 -39.78 -29.36
N LYS A 41 33.77 -40.89 -29.30
CA LYS A 41 32.34 -40.89 -28.99
C LYS A 41 32.08 -40.49 -27.54
N GLU A 42 32.91 -40.96 -26.61
CA GLU A 42 32.84 -40.52 -25.20
C GLU A 42 33.09 -39.02 -25.06
N ILE A 43 34.12 -38.49 -25.75
CA ILE A 43 34.42 -37.05 -25.78
C ILE A 43 33.21 -36.26 -26.27
N GLU A 44 32.53 -36.70 -27.33
CA GLU A 44 31.34 -36.02 -27.86
C GLU A 44 30.19 -35.97 -26.85
N VAL A 45 29.92 -37.09 -26.16
CA VAL A 45 28.88 -37.18 -25.13
C VAL A 45 29.22 -36.28 -23.93
N TYR A 46 30.48 -36.29 -23.49
CA TYR A 46 30.93 -35.42 -22.40
C TYR A 46 30.86 -33.94 -22.79
N LEU A 47 31.23 -33.58 -24.01
CA LEU A 47 31.12 -32.20 -24.51
C LEU A 47 29.67 -31.71 -24.50
N LYS A 48 28.72 -32.53 -24.96
CA LYS A 48 27.29 -32.19 -24.92
C LYS A 48 26.81 -31.99 -23.48
N SER A 49 27.23 -32.87 -22.58
CA SER A 49 26.89 -32.80 -21.14
C SER A 49 27.45 -31.54 -20.48
N ILE A 50 28.69 -31.14 -20.83
CA ILE A 50 29.32 -29.91 -20.35
C ILE A 50 28.56 -28.67 -20.83
N LEU A 51 28.09 -28.65 -22.08
CA LEU A 51 27.31 -27.52 -22.62
C LEU A 51 25.98 -27.36 -21.89
N GLU A 52 25.24 -28.45 -21.69
CA GLU A 52 23.96 -28.43 -20.96
C GLU A 52 24.14 -27.97 -19.49
N LEU A 53 25.20 -28.43 -18.82
CA LEU A 53 25.52 -28.00 -17.45
C LEU A 53 25.88 -26.52 -17.40
N LYS A 54 26.64 -26.01 -18.36
CA LYS A 54 26.98 -24.57 -18.45
C LYS A 54 25.74 -23.69 -18.60
N GLU A 55 24.78 -24.10 -19.43
CA GLU A 55 23.52 -23.35 -19.56
C GLU A 55 22.71 -23.35 -18.26
N LYS A 56 22.66 -24.48 -17.55
CA LYS A 56 21.99 -24.58 -16.23
C LYS A 56 22.65 -23.66 -15.21
N VAL A 57 23.98 -23.63 -15.15
CA VAL A 57 24.73 -22.73 -14.25
C VAL A 57 24.38 -21.28 -14.54
N LYS A 58 24.38 -20.87 -15.81
CA LYS A 58 24.02 -19.49 -16.20
C LYS A 58 22.61 -19.10 -15.76
N LYS A 59 21.64 -19.99 -15.94
CA LYS A 59 20.26 -19.77 -15.46
C LYS A 59 20.18 -19.64 -13.94
N LEU A 60 20.91 -20.48 -13.21
CA LEU A 60 20.96 -20.42 -11.75
C LEU A 60 21.60 -19.12 -11.25
N GLU A 61 22.65 -18.63 -11.90
CA GLU A 61 23.26 -17.34 -11.57
C GLU A 61 22.29 -16.16 -11.77
N GLU A 62 21.52 -16.17 -12.86
CA GLU A 62 20.49 -15.15 -13.11
C GLU A 62 19.39 -15.17 -12.04
N ILE A 63 18.92 -16.37 -11.66
CA ILE A 63 17.93 -16.54 -10.59
C ILE A 63 18.50 -16.03 -9.25
N ASN A 64 19.77 -16.35 -8.95
CA ASN A 64 20.40 -15.92 -7.70
C ASN A 64 20.51 -14.39 -7.61
N LYS A 65 20.84 -13.72 -8.72
CA LYS A 65 20.82 -12.24 -8.79
C LYS A 65 19.43 -11.66 -8.54
N LYS A 66 18.38 -12.28 -9.10
CA LYS A 66 17.00 -11.85 -8.86
C LYS A 66 16.58 -12.07 -7.40
N LEU A 67 16.95 -13.20 -6.81
CA LEU A 67 16.69 -13.49 -5.40
C LEU A 67 17.36 -12.45 -4.51
N ASP A 68 18.64 -12.15 -4.72
CA ASP A 68 19.37 -11.15 -3.94
C ASP A 68 18.74 -9.75 -4.06
N TYR A 69 18.26 -9.37 -5.25
CA TYR A 69 17.50 -8.13 -5.43
C TYR A 69 16.20 -8.12 -4.61
N ILE A 70 15.40 -9.20 -4.69
CA ILE A 70 14.14 -9.32 -3.95
C ILE A 70 14.38 -9.31 -2.45
N THR A 71 15.38 -10.05 -1.95
CA THR A 71 15.74 -10.07 -0.53
C THR A 71 16.21 -8.71 -0.02
N ARG A 72 16.93 -7.94 -0.85
CA ARG A 72 17.30 -6.56 -0.50
C ARG A 72 16.08 -5.64 -0.43
N LEU A 73 15.16 -5.75 -1.40
CA LEU A 73 13.91 -5.00 -1.39
C LEU A 73 13.05 -5.35 -0.17
N GLU A 74 12.87 -6.63 0.12
CA GLU A 74 12.13 -7.12 1.27
C GLU A 74 12.73 -6.58 2.58
N ASN A 75 14.06 -6.67 2.73
CA ASN A 75 14.74 -6.11 3.89
C ASN A 75 14.54 -4.60 4.01
N TRP A 76 14.62 -3.86 2.91
CA TRP A 76 14.38 -2.42 2.92
C TRP A 76 12.93 -2.09 3.29
N LEU A 77 11.96 -2.80 2.70
CA LEU A 77 10.54 -2.62 3.02
C LEU A 77 10.26 -2.88 4.50
N ASN A 78 10.69 -4.03 5.02
CA ASN A 78 10.37 -4.45 6.37
C ASN A 78 11.17 -3.68 7.44
N LYS A 79 12.46 -3.40 7.21
CA LYS A 79 13.34 -2.80 8.23
C LYS A 79 13.41 -1.28 8.16
N LYS A 80 13.06 -0.67 7.03
CA LYS A 80 13.18 0.78 6.84
C LYS A 80 11.82 1.40 6.54
N PHE A 81 11.14 0.95 5.49
CA PHE A 81 9.91 1.59 5.03
C PHE A 81 8.77 1.46 6.05
N VAL A 82 8.42 0.23 6.46
CA VAL A 82 7.30 -0.02 7.38
C VAL A 82 7.48 0.74 8.71
N PRO A 83 8.64 0.71 9.40
CA PRO A 83 8.84 1.48 10.62
C PRO A 83 8.68 3.00 10.42
N VAL A 84 9.18 3.53 9.31
CA VAL A 84 9.06 4.97 8.99
C VAL A 84 7.60 5.34 8.75
N ILE A 85 6.87 4.55 7.96
CA ILE A 85 5.43 4.79 7.71
C ILE A 85 4.64 4.70 9.02
N ASN A 86 4.85 3.66 9.83
CA ASN A 86 4.16 3.52 11.12
C ASN A 86 4.46 4.70 12.06
N PHE A 87 5.69 5.20 12.09
CA PHE A 87 6.06 6.37 12.87
C PHE A 87 5.37 7.64 12.35
N LEU A 88 5.35 7.85 11.04
CA LEU A 88 4.67 8.98 10.41
C LEU A 88 3.17 8.93 10.68
N GLU A 89 2.53 7.77 10.50
CA GLU A 89 1.11 7.57 10.74
C GLU A 89 0.74 7.91 12.19
N LYS A 90 1.49 7.41 13.17
CA LYS A 90 1.27 7.73 14.59
C LYS A 90 1.37 9.23 14.86
N ASN A 91 2.38 9.91 14.31
CA ASN A 91 2.55 11.35 14.53
C ASN A 91 1.45 12.18 13.85
N VAL A 92 1.10 11.83 12.61
CA VAL A 92 0.00 12.49 11.88
C VAL A 92 -1.31 12.29 12.62
N MET A 93 -1.60 11.06 13.07
CA MET A 93 -2.82 10.76 13.82
C MET A 93 -2.87 11.51 15.16
N ALA A 94 -1.76 11.58 15.89
CA ALA A 94 -1.68 12.32 17.14
C ALA A 94 -1.91 13.83 16.93
N SER A 95 -1.30 14.41 15.88
CA SER A 95 -1.51 15.81 15.50
C SER A 95 -2.98 16.06 15.13
N LEU A 96 -3.57 15.16 14.34
CA LEU A 96 -4.97 15.25 13.94
C LEU A 96 -5.93 15.20 15.11
N LYS A 97 -5.72 14.24 16.00
CA LYS A 97 -6.51 14.09 17.22
C LYS A 97 -6.43 15.36 18.07
N GLY A 98 -5.23 15.94 18.22
CA GLY A 98 -5.03 17.19 18.96
C GLY A 98 -5.81 18.36 18.37
N GLU A 99 -5.71 18.58 17.05
CA GLU A 99 -6.43 19.65 16.37
C GLU A 99 -7.95 19.44 16.39
N PHE A 100 -8.39 18.22 16.08
CA PHE A 100 -9.80 17.86 16.05
C PHE A 100 -10.44 17.98 17.43
N SER A 101 -9.80 17.44 18.47
CA SER A 101 -10.28 17.55 19.85
C SER A 101 -10.43 19.00 20.28
N ARG A 102 -9.43 19.84 20.00
CA ARG A 102 -9.49 21.28 20.31
C ARG A 102 -10.68 21.96 19.60
N LEU A 103 -10.85 21.74 18.30
CA LEU A 103 -11.95 22.37 17.54
C LEU A 103 -13.31 21.88 18.02
N PHE A 104 -13.44 20.56 18.22
CA PHE A 104 -14.67 19.94 18.66
C PHE A 104 -15.10 20.41 20.05
N SER A 105 -14.20 20.38 21.04
CA SER A 105 -14.50 20.87 22.40
C SER A 105 -14.84 22.36 22.39
N ASN A 106 -14.10 23.19 21.65
CA ASN A 106 -14.37 24.62 21.56
C ASN A 106 -15.74 24.93 20.95
N TRP A 107 -16.08 24.28 19.83
CA TRP A 107 -17.38 24.51 19.16
C TRP A 107 -18.54 23.94 19.94
N PHE A 108 -18.36 22.79 20.59
CA PHE A 108 -19.39 22.25 21.46
C PHE A 108 -19.64 23.14 22.69
N GLN A 109 -18.59 23.60 23.37
CA GLN A 109 -18.71 24.58 24.48
C GLN A 109 -19.30 25.91 24.04
N THR A 110 -19.06 26.31 22.78
CA THR A 110 -19.73 27.49 22.23
C THR A 110 -21.22 27.25 22.05
N LEU A 111 -21.66 26.07 21.63
CA LEU A 111 -23.08 25.78 21.35
C LEU A 111 -23.92 25.43 22.58
N VAL A 112 -23.29 24.87 23.62
CA VAL A 112 -23.96 24.39 24.84
C VAL A 112 -23.51 25.22 26.05
N SER A 113 -24.17 25.07 27.19
CA SER A 113 -23.78 25.73 28.45
C SER A 113 -22.49 25.12 29.03
N ASP A 114 -21.77 25.90 29.84
CA ASP A 114 -20.43 25.59 30.39
C ASP A 114 -20.34 24.34 31.28
N ASN A 115 -21.49 23.71 31.59
CA ASN A 115 -21.55 22.52 32.45
C ASN A 115 -21.17 21.22 31.72
N PHE A 116 -21.04 21.26 30.39
CA PHE A 116 -20.68 20.10 29.59
C PHE A 116 -19.27 20.20 29.05
N VAL A 117 -18.54 19.10 29.17
CA VAL A 117 -17.21 18.92 28.60
C VAL A 117 -17.27 17.72 27.66
N VAL A 118 -16.60 17.82 26.52
CA VAL A 118 -16.49 16.72 25.58
C VAL A 118 -15.03 16.39 25.34
N ARG A 119 -14.72 15.09 25.41
CA ARG A 119 -13.41 14.50 25.13
C ARG A 119 -13.52 13.46 24.03
N LEU A 120 -12.37 13.07 23.48
CA LEU A 120 -12.30 12.05 22.44
C LEU A 120 -11.38 10.92 22.87
N THR A 121 -11.83 9.69 22.65
CA THR A 121 -11.01 8.49 22.78
C THR A 121 -9.97 8.40 21.65
N ASP A 122 -9.07 7.42 21.73
CA ASP A 122 -8.12 7.11 20.66
C ASP A 122 -8.80 6.73 19.33
N ASP A 123 -10.01 6.19 19.41
CA ASP A 123 -10.82 5.80 18.25
C ASP A 123 -11.75 6.92 17.75
N PHE A 124 -11.50 8.18 18.15
CA PHE A 124 -12.33 9.35 17.82
C PHE A 124 -13.78 9.28 18.34
N THR A 125 -14.04 8.43 19.33
CA THR A 125 -15.37 8.36 19.96
C THR A 125 -15.54 9.53 20.93
N PRO A 126 -16.61 10.34 20.80
CA PRO A 126 -16.90 11.42 21.74
C PRO A 126 -17.38 10.85 23.08
N ILE A 127 -16.77 11.32 24.16
CA ILE A 127 -17.21 11.10 25.54
C ILE A 127 -17.71 12.42 26.07
N ILE A 128 -18.94 12.41 26.60
CA ILE A 128 -19.61 13.60 27.10
C ILE A 128 -19.62 13.53 28.62
N GLU A 129 -19.27 14.63 29.26
CA GLU A 129 -19.21 14.76 30.71
C GLU A 129 -20.01 15.95 31.18
N GLN A 130 -20.76 15.75 32.26
CA GLN A 130 -21.49 16.80 32.95
C GLN A 130 -21.13 16.74 34.43
N GLN A 131 -20.57 17.81 34.99
CA GLN A 131 -20.20 17.89 36.41
C GLN A 131 -19.41 16.63 36.90
N ASP A 132 -18.39 16.22 36.14
CA ASP A 132 -17.53 15.05 36.41
C ASP A 132 -18.18 13.66 36.24
N TYR A 133 -19.40 13.57 35.71
CA TYR A 133 -20.05 12.30 35.35
C TYR A 133 -20.09 12.12 33.83
N GLU A 134 -19.67 10.95 33.34
CA GLU A 134 -19.88 10.56 31.95
C GLU A 134 -21.37 10.32 31.67
N LEU A 135 -21.87 10.95 30.62
CA LEU A 135 -23.27 10.87 30.19
C LEU A 135 -23.36 10.11 28.87
N ASP A 136 -24.28 9.15 28.80
CA ASP A 136 -24.60 8.50 27.53
C ASP A 136 -25.35 9.48 26.61
N TYR A 137 -25.08 9.41 25.32
CA TYR A 137 -25.73 10.18 24.27
C TYR A 137 -27.26 10.06 24.31
N ALA A 138 -27.79 8.92 24.79
CA ALA A 138 -29.22 8.70 24.95
C ALA A 138 -29.91 9.64 25.96
N TYR A 139 -29.16 10.16 26.95
CA TYR A 139 -29.69 11.03 28.01
C TYR A 139 -29.62 12.52 27.68
N LEU A 140 -29.05 12.87 26.53
CA LEU A 140 -28.97 14.26 26.09
C LEU A 140 -30.30 14.76 25.52
N SER A 141 -30.56 16.05 25.72
CA SER A 141 -31.68 16.75 25.10
C SER A 141 -31.55 16.77 23.57
N GLY A 142 -32.64 17.10 22.87
CA GLY A 142 -32.63 17.25 21.41
C GLY A 142 -31.55 18.23 20.93
N GLY A 143 -31.52 19.43 21.50
CA GLY A 143 -30.55 20.47 21.14
C GLY A 143 -29.11 20.11 21.47
N GLU A 144 -28.85 19.41 22.58
CA GLU A 144 -27.50 18.93 22.90
C GLU A 144 -27.02 17.86 21.92
N ARG A 145 -27.89 16.92 21.54
CA ARG A 145 -27.57 15.92 20.52
C ARG A 145 -27.25 16.56 19.18
N THR A 146 -28.07 17.53 18.74
CA THR A 146 -27.81 18.29 17.51
C THR A 146 -26.51 19.08 17.62
N ALA A 147 -26.23 19.71 18.77
CA ALA A 147 -25.01 20.47 19.00
C ALA A 147 -23.74 19.62 18.93
N ILE A 148 -23.75 18.43 19.53
CA ILE A 148 -22.64 17.47 19.43
C ILE A 148 -22.43 17.06 17.98
N ALA A 149 -23.51 16.64 17.31
CA ALA A 149 -23.42 16.18 15.93
C ALA A 149 -22.90 17.28 14.99
N LEU A 150 -23.37 18.53 15.19
CA LEU A 150 -22.93 19.69 14.43
C LEU A 150 -21.46 20.00 14.71
N ALA A 151 -21.06 20.18 15.98
CA ALA A 151 -19.69 20.48 16.35
C ALA A 151 -18.70 19.42 15.83
N TYR A 152 -19.06 18.13 15.95
CA TYR A 152 -18.25 17.02 15.46
C TYR A 152 -18.08 17.09 13.94
N ARG A 153 -19.18 17.23 13.19
CA ARG A 153 -19.16 17.29 11.72
C ARG A 153 -18.36 18.47 11.20
N LEU A 154 -18.57 19.64 11.80
CA LEU A 154 -17.82 20.84 11.44
C LEU A 154 -16.33 20.62 11.74
N ALA A 155 -15.99 20.14 12.95
CA ALA A 155 -14.59 20.00 13.36
C ALA A 155 -13.86 19.04 12.43
N LEU A 156 -14.52 17.96 12.04
CA LEU A 156 -14.01 16.98 11.10
C LEU A 156 -13.79 17.61 9.73
N ASN A 157 -14.77 18.37 9.23
CA ASN A 157 -14.66 19.07 7.94
C ASN A 157 -13.47 20.03 7.93
N GLN A 158 -13.29 20.82 8.99
CA GLN A 158 -12.20 21.78 9.11
C GLN A 158 -10.82 21.10 9.12
N VAL A 159 -10.68 20.00 9.86
CA VAL A 159 -9.44 19.23 9.96
C VAL A 159 -9.11 18.53 8.65
N ILE A 160 -10.10 17.94 7.97
CA ILE A 160 -9.89 17.32 6.65
C ILE A 160 -9.45 18.37 5.63
N ASN A 161 -10.08 19.55 5.65
CA ASN A 161 -9.77 20.64 4.72
C ASN A 161 -8.39 21.28 4.99
N SER A 162 -7.91 21.28 6.24
CA SER A 162 -6.58 21.79 6.59
C SER A 162 -5.46 20.88 6.08
N LEU A 163 -5.66 19.56 6.15
CA LEU A 163 -4.68 18.58 5.67
C LEU A 163 -4.67 18.43 4.15
N MET A 164 -5.85 18.32 3.55
CA MET A 164 -5.98 17.88 2.17
C MET A 164 -6.17 19.08 1.23
N SER A 165 -5.04 19.67 0.83
CA SER A 165 -5.00 20.80 -0.13
C SER A 165 -5.64 20.51 -1.48
N LYS A 166 -5.81 19.23 -1.86
CA LYS A 166 -6.34 18.79 -3.16
C LYS A 166 -7.86 18.55 -3.19
N ILE A 167 -8.57 18.67 -2.06
CA ILE A 167 -10.03 18.50 -2.07
C ILE A 167 -10.67 19.71 -2.77
N LYS A 168 -11.30 19.47 -3.92
CA LYS A 168 -11.99 20.53 -4.68
C LYS A 168 -13.15 21.17 -3.93
N THR A 169 -13.79 20.42 -3.03
CA THR A 169 -14.97 20.84 -2.25
C THR A 169 -14.63 21.49 -0.90
N ARG A 170 -13.36 21.70 -0.57
CA ARG A 170 -12.92 22.23 0.74
C ARG A 170 -13.45 23.64 1.08
N GLU A 171 -14.02 24.33 0.09
CA GLU A 171 -14.43 25.73 0.20
C GLU A 171 -15.95 25.91 0.31
N LEU A 172 -16.73 24.81 0.25
CA LEU A 172 -18.19 24.80 0.31
C LEU A 172 -18.69 23.92 1.45
N VAL A 173 -19.55 24.47 2.31
CA VAL A 173 -20.32 23.74 3.32
C VAL A 173 -21.80 23.96 3.09
N ILE A 174 -22.58 22.88 3.13
CA ILE A 174 -24.04 22.91 3.04
C ILE A 174 -24.58 22.28 4.32
N LEU A 175 -25.43 23.02 5.03
CA LEU A 175 -26.11 22.58 6.24
C LEU A 175 -27.60 22.52 5.95
N ASP A 176 -28.19 21.34 6.14
CA ASP A 176 -29.63 21.11 5.99
C ASP A 176 -30.26 20.99 7.37
N GLU A 177 -31.14 21.94 7.71
CA GLU A 177 -31.79 22.10 9.02
C GLU A 177 -30.83 21.91 10.21
N PRO A 178 -29.68 22.63 10.26
CA PRO A 178 -28.71 22.47 11.34
C PRO A 178 -29.22 23.00 12.70
N THR A 179 -30.39 23.63 12.71
CA THR A 179 -31.00 24.30 13.85
C THR A 179 -32.05 23.46 14.56
N ASP A 180 -32.40 22.28 14.04
CA ASP A 180 -33.47 21.46 14.62
C ASP A 180 -33.14 21.02 16.06
N GLY A 181 -34.07 21.30 16.97
CA GLY A 181 -33.94 21.05 18.41
C GLY A 181 -33.11 22.07 19.20
N PHE A 182 -32.53 23.09 18.57
CA PHE A 182 -31.82 24.16 19.28
C PHE A 182 -32.79 25.15 19.93
N SER A 183 -32.42 25.64 21.11
CA SER A 183 -33.11 26.78 21.71
C SER A 183 -32.66 28.10 21.11
N ASP A 184 -33.48 29.13 21.28
CA ASP A 184 -33.21 30.51 20.85
C ASP A 184 -31.81 31.02 21.23
N GLN A 185 -31.35 30.71 22.45
CA GLN A 185 -30.03 31.12 22.94
C GLN A 185 -28.91 30.38 22.22
N GLN A 186 -29.11 29.11 21.87
CA GLN A 186 -28.10 28.32 21.18
C GLN A 186 -27.98 28.73 19.70
N LEU A 187 -29.09 29.16 19.08
CA LEU A 187 -29.08 29.77 17.75
C LEU A 187 -28.21 31.03 17.71
N ASP A 188 -28.30 31.89 18.73
CA ASP A 188 -27.44 33.08 18.83
C ASP A 188 -25.97 32.71 18.95
N LYS A 189 -25.65 31.64 19.69
CA LYS A 189 -24.27 31.14 19.81
C LYS A 189 -23.76 30.44 18.54
N MET A 190 -24.65 29.81 17.76
CA MET A 190 -24.32 29.15 16.49
C MET A 190 -23.64 30.11 15.52
N ARG A 191 -24.05 31.38 15.52
CA ARG A 191 -23.40 32.44 14.74
C ARG A 191 -21.90 32.48 14.96
N GLY A 192 -21.44 32.43 16.21
CA GLY A 192 -20.02 32.46 16.54
C GLY A 192 -19.25 31.27 15.97
N VAL A 193 -19.88 30.09 15.90
CA VAL A 193 -19.28 28.89 15.29
C VAL A 193 -19.20 29.05 13.76
N LEU A 194 -20.26 29.54 13.13
CA LEU A 194 -20.30 29.76 11.68
C LEU A 194 -19.30 30.84 11.22
N GLU A 195 -19.06 31.88 12.01
CA GLU A 195 -18.05 32.91 11.72
C GLU A 195 -16.61 32.36 11.84
N GLN A 196 -16.39 31.37 12.70
CA GLN A 196 -15.09 30.70 12.83
C GLN A 196 -14.81 29.69 11.71
N LEU A 197 -15.84 29.25 10.99
CA LEU A 197 -15.69 28.41 9.81
C LEU A 197 -15.03 29.19 8.68
N LYS A 198 -13.80 28.81 8.36
CA LYS A 198 -13.01 29.43 7.27
C LYS A 198 -13.38 28.82 5.91
N VAL A 199 -14.63 28.99 5.50
CA VAL A 199 -15.15 28.48 4.22
C VAL A 199 -15.51 29.65 3.30
N LYS A 200 -15.35 29.47 1.98
CA LYS A 200 -15.69 30.54 1.02
C LYS A 200 -17.20 30.64 0.79
N GLN A 201 -17.89 29.50 0.87
CA GLN A 201 -19.33 29.44 0.67
C GLN A 201 -19.96 28.55 1.74
N LEU A 202 -20.91 29.12 2.46
CA LEU A 202 -21.76 28.42 3.41
C LEU A 202 -23.20 28.56 2.92
N ILE A 203 -23.87 27.43 2.74
CA ILE A 203 -25.29 27.36 2.39
C ILE A 203 -26.01 26.75 3.58
N ILE A 204 -27.01 27.44 4.11
CA ILE A 204 -27.85 26.94 5.21
C ILE A 204 -29.28 26.86 4.69
N VAL A 205 -29.88 25.69 4.86
CA VAL A 205 -31.31 25.47 4.69
C VAL A 205 -31.88 25.42 6.10
N SER A 206 -32.80 26.33 6.41
CA SER A 206 -33.46 26.38 7.70
C SER A 206 -34.83 27.04 7.57
N HIS A 207 -35.77 26.60 8.40
CA HIS A 207 -37.07 27.24 8.59
C HIS A 207 -37.05 28.31 9.70
N GLU A 208 -35.94 28.46 10.43
CA GLU A 208 -35.79 29.41 11.54
C GLU A 208 -35.50 30.83 11.03
N GLN A 209 -36.41 31.78 11.30
CA GLN A 209 -36.26 33.18 10.87
C GLN A 209 -35.02 33.86 11.46
N LYS A 210 -34.54 33.42 12.63
CA LYS A 210 -33.34 33.98 13.25
C LYS A 210 -32.09 33.78 12.39
N ILE A 211 -32.02 32.69 11.63
CA ILE A 211 -30.88 32.43 10.72
C ILE A 211 -30.77 33.51 9.65
N GLU A 212 -31.87 34.15 9.24
CA GLU A 212 -31.84 35.25 8.27
C GLU A 212 -30.97 36.42 8.74
N SER A 213 -30.83 36.63 10.05
CA SER A 213 -29.99 37.70 10.61
C SER A 213 -28.49 37.39 10.57
N PHE A 214 -28.11 36.14 10.31
CA PHE A 214 -26.72 35.67 10.32
C PHE A 214 -26.13 35.51 8.91
N VAL A 215 -26.95 35.65 7.86
CA VAL A 215 -26.55 35.38 6.48
C VAL A 215 -26.57 36.65 5.64
N GLU A 216 -25.67 36.72 4.65
CA GLU A 216 -25.59 37.87 3.73
C GLU A 216 -26.71 37.90 2.69
N LYS A 217 -27.19 36.72 2.31
CA LYS A 217 -28.19 36.53 1.25
C LYS A 217 -29.24 35.53 1.71
N VAL A 218 -30.51 35.93 1.63
CA VAL A 218 -31.65 35.07 1.95
C VAL A 218 -32.37 34.71 0.66
N ILE A 219 -32.70 33.43 0.48
CA ILE A 219 -33.54 32.93 -0.61
C ILE A 219 -34.74 32.26 0.04
N ARG A 220 -35.92 32.87 -0.14
CA ARG A 220 -37.18 32.34 0.39
C ARG A 220 -37.88 31.49 -0.65
N PHE A 221 -38.47 30.40 -0.19
CA PHE A 221 -39.28 29.51 -1.01
C PHE A 221 -40.68 29.43 -0.41
N LYS A 222 -41.71 29.47 -1.26
CA LYS A 222 -43.10 29.31 -0.88
C LYS A 222 -43.73 28.18 -1.69
N LYS A 223 -44.61 27.41 -1.06
CA LYS A 223 -45.37 26.35 -1.73
C LYS A 223 -46.75 26.87 -2.12
N ASN A 224 -46.98 27.03 -3.43
CA ASN A 224 -48.26 27.43 -4.00
C ASN A 224 -48.85 26.24 -4.77
N TYR A 225 -50.04 25.77 -4.40
CA TYR A 225 -50.74 24.65 -5.09
C TYR A 225 -49.89 23.39 -5.31
N GLY A 226 -48.98 23.08 -4.39
CA GLY A 226 -48.09 21.91 -4.48
C GLY A 226 -46.78 22.15 -5.23
N ILE A 227 -46.60 23.31 -5.85
CA ILE A 227 -45.37 23.72 -6.56
C ILE A 227 -44.56 24.64 -5.63
N SER A 228 -43.27 24.37 -5.49
CA SER A 228 -42.34 25.25 -4.77
C SER A 228 -41.84 26.35 -5.70
N GLU A 229 -42.13 27.61 -5.36
CA GLU A 229 -41.71 28.79 -6.10
C GLU A 229 -40.80 29.64 -5.20
N LYS A 230 -39.81 30.31 -5.80
CA LYS A 230 -39.00 31.30 -5.09
C LYS A 230 -39.87 32.55 -4.87
N GLU A 231 -39.89 33.05 -3.63
CA GLU A 231 -40.57 34.30 -3.28
C GLU A 231 -39.87 35.54 -3.86
#